data_AF-A0A836VKU2-F1
#
_entry.id   AF-A0A836VKU2-F1
#
_cell.length_a   1.000
_cell.length_b   1.000
_cell.length_c   1.000
_cell.angle_alpha   90.00
_cell.angle_beta   90.00
_cell.angle_gamma   90.00
#
_symmetry.space_group_name_H-M   'P 1'
#
loop_
_entity.id
_entity.type
_entity.pdbx_description
1 polymer ?
#
loop_
_entity_poly.entity_id
_entity_poly.type
_entity_poly.pdbx_seq_one_letter_code
_entity_poly.pdbx_strand_id
1 'polypeptide(L)' 'MRGELYIACAEHDDLAPMPMVAELKTVFDQSGARGGIEMYPEVHHGFAFPSRWCFEKQAAERHWERLLSLYRRQLG' A
#
# COMPACT_ATOMS: atom_id res chain seq x y z
N MET A 1 -14.81 -1.84 -17.45
CA MET A 1 -13.68 -0.92 -17.17
C MET A 1 -12.64 -1.67 -16.35
N ARG A 2 -11.34 -1.40 -16.53
CA ARG A 2 -10.25 -1.97 -15.71
C ARG A 2 -9.51 -0.81 -15.02
N GLY A 3 -9.40 -0.86 -13.69
CA GLY A 3 -8.67 0.14 -12.89
C GLY A 3 -7.18 -0.16 -12.77
N GLU A 4 -6.38 0.85 -12.39
CA GLU A 4 -5.02 0.66 -11.87
C GLU A 4 -5.07 0.70 -10.33
N LEU A 5 -4.42 -0.24 -9.66
CA LEU A 5 -4.46 -0.41 -8.20
C LEU A 5 -3.11 -0.07 -7.55
N TYR A 6 -3.15 0.62 -6.42
CA TYR A 6 -2.01 0.75 -5.53
C TYR A 6 -2.43 0.30 -4.13
N ILE A 7 -1.69 -0.64 -3.56
CA ILE A 7 -1.93 -1.17 -2.21
C ILE A 7 -0.64 -1.04 -1.42
N ALA A 8 -0.70 -0.37 -0.27
CA ALA A 8 0.43 -0.26 0.65
C ALA A 8 0.19 -1.18 1.85
N CYS A 9 1.16 -2.04 2.15
CA CYS A 9 1.13 -2.95 3.29
C CYS A 9 2.25 -2.55 4.27
N ALA A 10 1.99 -2.71 5.57
CA ALA A 10 2.99 -2.50 6.62
C ALA A 10 3.58 -3.85 7.06
N GLU A 11 4.89 -3.92 7.30
CA GLU A 11 5.56 -5.17 7.71
C GLU A 11 5.03 -5.69 9.05
N HIS A 12 4.80 -4.80 10.02
CA HIS A 12 4.28 -5.13 11.34
C HIS A 12 2.78 -4.85 11.45
N ASP A 13 1.99 -5.42 10.53
CA ASP A 13 0.53 -5.31 10.49
C ASP A 13 -0.16 -6.59 10.98
N ASP A 14 -0.64 -6.59 12.22
CA ASP A 14 -1.41 -7.72 12.78
C ASP A 14 -2.78 -7.90 12.12
N LEU A 15 -3.31 -6.85 11.47
CA LEU A 15 -4.59 -6.89 10.76
C LEU A 15 -4.43 -7.39 9.32
N ALA A 16 -3.22 -7.28 8.75
CA ALA A 16 -2.84 -7.77 7.43
C ALA A 16 -1.51 -8.55 7.49
N PRO A 17 -1.48 -9.73 8.14
CA PRO A 17 -0.25 -10.50 8.34
C PRO A 17 0.36 -10.99 7.01
N MET A 18 1.67 -11.25 6.99
CA MET A 18 2.42 -11.59 5.77
C MET A 18 1.82 -12.73 4.91
N PRO A 19 1.26 -13.82 5.46
CA PRO A 19 0.58 -14.83 4.64
C PRO A 19 -0.61 -14.28 3.85
N MET A 20 -1.38 -13.35 4.43
CA MET A 20 -2.49 -12.67 3.74
C MET A 20 -1.95 -11.75 2.64
N VAL A 21 -0.87 -11.01 2.88
CA VAL A 21 -0.22 -10.16 1.87
C VAL A 21 0.34 -11.00 0.71
N ALA A 22 0.89 -12.18 1.00
CA ALA A 22 1.38 -13.12 -0.01
C ALA A 22 0.23 -13.70 -0.87
N GLU A 23 -0.89 -14.03 -0.26
CA GLU A 23 -2.11 -14.45 -0.97
C GLU A 23 -2.65 -13.30 -1.83
N LEU A 24 -2.74 -12.08 -1.27
CA LEU A 24 -3.14 -10.88 -1.99
C LEU A 24 -2.25 -10.64 -3.22
N LYS A 25 -0.93 -10.82 -3.08
CA LYS A 25 0.00 -10.70 -4.20
C LYS A 25 -0.26 -11.75 -5.28
N THR A 26 -0.52 -12.99 -4.87
CA THR A 26 -0.82 -14.09 -5.79
C THR A 26 -2.07 -13.77 -6.63
N VAL A 27 -3.16 -13.37 -5.97
CA VAL A 27 -4.41 -13.04 -6.68
C VAL A 27 -4.29 -11.75 -7.50
N PHE A 28 -3.50 -10.76 -7.04
CA PHE A 28 -3.21 -9.55 -7.80
C PHE A 28 -2.49 -9.88 -9.11
N ASP A 29 -1.42 -10.68 -9.05
CA ASP A 29 -0.65 -11.09 -10.23
C ASP A 29 -1.54 -11.87 -11.22
N GLN A 30 -2.38 -12.78 -10.73
CA GLN A 30 -3.32 -13.56 -11.55
C GLN A 30 -4.43 -12.72 -12.20
N SER A 31 -4.84 -11.62 -11.56
CA SER A 31 -5.91 -10.76 -12.07
C SER A 31 -5.54 -10.02 -13.36
N GLY A 32 -4.25 -9.84 -13.63
CA GLY A 32 -3.77 -8.97 -14.71
C GLY A 32 -4.14 -7.49 -14.53
N ALA A 33 -4.48 -7.08 -13.31
CA ALA A 33 -4.69 -5.67 -12.97
C ALA A 33 -3.38 -4.88 -13.13
N ARG A 34 -3.49 -3.63 -13.56
CA ARG A 34 -2.33 -2.72 -13.59
C ARG A 34 -2.07 -2.18 -12.19
N GLY A 35 -0.81 -1.86 -11.90
CA GLY A 35 -0.40 -1.19 -10.66
C GLY A 35 0.47 -2.10 -9.80
N GLY A 36 0.36 -2.02 -8.47
CA GLY A 36 1.20 -2.84 -7.59
C GLY A 36 0.85 -2.79 -6.11
N ILE A 37 1.46 -3.74 -5.40
CA ILE A 37 1.46 -3.84 -3.93
C ILE A 37 2.85 -3.46 -3.45
N GLU A 38 2.95 -2.52 -2.52
CA GLU A 38 4.22 -2.05 -1.95
C GLU A 38 4.30 -2.41 -0.46
N MET A 39 5.41 -3.04 -0.08
CA MET A 39 5.72 -3.39 1.30
C MET A 39 6.54 -2.28 1.96
N TYR A 40 6.08 -1.79 3.11
CA TYR A 40 6.78 -0.81 3.91
C TYR A 40 7.43 -1.52 5.12
N PRO A 41 8.77 -1.53 5.21
CA PRO A 41 9.49 -2.17 6.31
C PRO A 41 9.35 -1.37 7.61
N GLU A 42 9.49 -2.06 8.74
CA GLU A 42 9.60 -1.52 10.10
C GLU A 42 8.40 -0.68 10.60
N VAL A 43 7.31 -0.60 9.84
CA VAL A 43 6.11 0.17 10.19
C VAL A 43 4.93 -0.72 10.58
N HIS A 44 3.98 -0.15 11.32
CA HIS A 44 2.77 -0.82 11.78
C HIS A 44 1.51 -0.36 11.02
N HIS A 45 0.41 -1.10 11.20
CA HIS A 45 -0.90 -0.67 10.71
C HIS A 45 -1.21 0.77 11.12
N GLY A 46 -1.51 1.61 10.12
CA GLY A 46 -1.83 3.01 10.33
C GLY A 46 -0.63 3.98 10.36
N PHE A 47 0.55 3.54 9.93
CA PHE A 47 1.76 4.38 9.85
C PHE A 47 1.60 5.69 9.07
N ALA A 48 0.64 5.74 8.13
CA ALA A 48 0.39 6.91 7.29
C ALA A 48 -0.50 7.99 7.94
N PHE A 49 -1.01 7.76 9.16
CA PHE A 49 -1.92 8.68 9.84
C PHE A 49 -1.20 9.43 10.99
N PRO A 50 -0.99 10.76 10.88
CA PRO A 50 -0.23 11.55 11.85
C PRO A 50 -0.70 11.47 13.31
N SER A 51 -1.98 11.17 13.52
CA SER A 51 -2.57 11.06 14.87
C SER A 51 -2.48 9.65 15.48
N ARG A 52 -1.83 8.68 14.81
CA ARG A 52 -1.62 7.33 15.34
C ARG A 52 -0.27 7.22 16.04
N TRP A 53 -0.21 6.37 17.07
CA TRP A 53 1.01 6.13 17.86
C TRP A 53 2.19 5.61 17.03
N CYS A 54 1.89 4.96 15.91
CA CYS A 54 2.84 4.34 14.99
C CYS A 54 3.13 5.18 13.75
N PHE A 55 2.76 6.48 13.75
CA PHE A 55 3.04 7.36 12.62
C PHE A 55 4.53 7.35 12.28
N GLU A 56 4.84 7.02 11.02
CA GLU A 56 6.20 7.07 10.49
C GLU A 56 6.20 8.00 9.29
N LYS A 57 6.93 9.11 9.40
CA LYS A 57 6.83 10.24 8.47
C LYS A 57 7.36 9.88 7.08
N GLN A 58 8.49 9.19 6.98
CA GLN A 58 9.11 8.91 5.69
C GLN A 58 8.28 7.92 4.86
N ALA A 59 7.79 6.86 5.50
CA ALA A 59 6.87 5.90 4.95
C ALA A 59 5.55 6.57 4.56
N ALA A 60 5.00 7.44 5.41
CA ALA A 60 3.79 8.19 5.09
C ALA A 60 3.96 9.10 3.87
N GLU A 61 5.05 9.86 3.80
CA GLU A 61 5.34 10.75 2.66
C GLU A 61 5.47 9.94 1.37
N ARG A 62 6.25 8.84 1.38
CA ARG A 62 6.35 7.92 0.24
C ARG A 62 5.00 7.33 -0.16
N HIS A 63 4.20 6.90 0.81
CA HIS A 63 2.85 6.38 0.55
C HIS A 63 1.98 7.42 -0.16
N TRP A 64 2.01 8.68 0.29
CA TRP A 64 1.29 9.78 -0.33
C TRP A 64 1.81 10.12 -1.73
N GLU A 65 3.12 10.12 -1.95
CA GLU A 65 3.71 10.31 -3.27
C GLU A 65 3.20 9.26 -4.27
N ARG A 66 3.11 7.99 -3.87
CA ARG A 66 2.61 6.89 -4.70
C ARG A 66 1.13 7.06 -5.05
N LEU A 67 0.29 7.39 -4.06
CA LEU A 67 -1.13 7.66 -4.27
C LEU A 67 -1.35 8.85 -5.20
N LEU A 68 -0.69 9.98 -4.94
CA LEU A 68 -0.82 11.17 -5.77
C LEU A 68 -0.29 10.93 -7.19
N SER A 69 0.77 10.15 -7.34
CA SER A 69 1.29 9.75 -8.65
C SER A 69 0.28 8.89 -9.43
N LEU A 70 -0.39 7.94 -8.76
CA LEU A 70 -1.48 7.15 -9.36
C LEU A 70 -2.64 8.05 -9.81
N TYR A 71 -3.10 8.96 -8.95
CA TYR A 71 -4.19 9.88 -9.29
C TYR A 71 -3.83 10.79 -10.45
N ARG A 72 -2.63 11.36 -10.50
CA ARG A 72 -2.18 12.16 -11.66
C ARG A 72 -2.22 11.38 -12.97
N ARG A 73 -1.87 10.09 -12.96
CA ARG A 73 -1.93 9.24 -14.17
C ARG A 73 -3.35 8.87 -14.59
N GLN A 74 -4.27 8.72 -13.63
CA GLN A 74 -5.60 8.17 -13.89
C GLN A 74 -6.72 9.23 -13.92
N LEU A 75 -6.53 10.38 -13.29
CA LEU A 75 -7.57 11.39 -13.04
C LEU A 75 -7.19 12.81 -13.50
N GLY A 76 -5.91 13.15 -13.63
CA GLY A 76 -5.41 14.47 -14.04
C GLY A 76 -5.01 15.36 -12.87
#